data_AF-A0AAQ0ZMJ2-F1
#
_entry.id   AF-A0AAQ0ZMJ2-F1
#
_cell.length_a   1.000
_cell.length_b   1.000
_cell.length_c   1.000
_cell.angle_alpha   90.00
_cell.angle_beta   90.00
_cell.angle_gamma   90.00
#
_symmetry.space_group_name_H-M   'P 1'
#
loop_
_entity.id
_entity.type
_entity.pdbx_description
1 polymer ?
#
loop_
_entity_poly.entity_id
_entity_poly.type
_entity_poly.pdbx_seq_one_letter_code
_entity_poly.pdbx_strand_id
1 'polypeptide(L)'
;MKDKFTSALKVNADDACSGKLIDIQRRLDELQHDGMSATDIRTVLFNKMLDVYQVPNDHFLREGKTPARIDDPSIVTKLKELGFSKKSRHQLH
;
A
#
# COMPACT_ATOMS: atom_id res chain seq x y z
N MET A 1 29.50 -22.35 -14.72
CA MET A 1 29.34 -21.01 -15.33
C MET A 1 28.60 -20.17 -14.30
N LYS A 2 29.12 -19.00 -13.93
CA LYS A 2 28.77 -18.25 -12.72
C LYS A 2 27.37 -17.61 -12.81
N ASP A 3 26.52 -17.87 -11.82
CA ASP A 3 25.20 -17.25 -11.63
C ASP A 3 25.37 -15.79 -11.21
N LYS A 4 25.50 -14.89 -12.19
CA LYS A 4 25.80 -13.47 -12.00
C LYS A 4 24.56 -12.57 -11.93
N PHE A 5 23.42 -13.07 -11.46
CA PHE A 5 22.22 -12.25 -11.27
C PHE A 5 21.72 -12.14 -9.81
N THR A 6 22.37 -12.83 -8.87
CA THR A 6 21.99 -12.83 -7.45
C THR A 6 22.91 -12.00 -6.54
N SER A 7 23.80 -11.18 -7.10
CA SER A 7 24.85 -10.48 -6.32
C SER A 7 24.83 -8.94 -6.41
N ALA A 8 23.98 -8.33 -7.25
CA ALA A 8 24.00 -6.87 -7.46
C ALA A 8 22.94 -6.08 -6.64
N LEU A 9 22.00 -6.76 -5.99
CA LEU A 9 20.97 -6.13 -5.16
C LEU A 9 21.26 -6.19 -3.65
N LYS A 10 22.38 -6.82 -3.25
CA LYS A 10 22.63 -7.24 -1.86
C LYS A 10 23.70 -6.46 -1.10
N VAL A 11 24.08 -5.25 -1.55
CA VAL A 11 25.21 -4.55 -0.90
C VAL A 11 24.89 -3.18 -0.29
N ASN A 12 23.83 -2.45 -0.64
CA ASN A 12 23.69 -1.06 -0.13
C ASN A 12 22.28 -0.59 0.30
N ALA A 13 21.30 -1.48 0.50
CA ALA A 13 19.93 -1.08 0.87
C ALA A 13 19.38 -1.74 2.14
N ASP A 14 20.19 -2.51 2.87
CA ASP A 14 19.73 -3.31 4.02
C ASP A 14 19.59 -2.49 5.32
N ASP A 15 20.45 -1.49 5.57
CA ASP A 15 20.50 -0.83 6.89
C ASP A 15 19.47 0.31 7.06
N ALA A 16 19.26 1.15 6.03
CA ALA A 16 18.38 2.33 6.14
C ALA A 16 16.88 2.05 5.94
N CYS A 17 16.54 0.95 5.24
CA CYS A 17 15.15 0.55 5.00
C CYS A 17 14.63 -0.43 6.05
N SER A 18 15.51 -1.19 6.73
CA SER A 18 15.11 -2.17 7.74
C SER A 18 14.42 -1.50 8.93
N GLY A 19 14.95 -0.38 9.42
CA GLY A 19 14.32 0.37 10.53
C GLY A 19 12.88 0.81 10.22
N LYS A 20 12.63 1.34 9.02
CA LYS A 20 11.28 1.78 8.60
C LYS A 20 10.34 0.62 8.36
N LEU A 21 10.86 -0.51 7.86
CA LEU A 21 10.08 -1.72 7.66
C LEU A 21 9.67 -2.33 9.00
N ILE A 22 10.60 -2.38 9.96
CA ILE A 22 10.37 -2.82 11.34
C ILE A 22 9.37 -1.90 12.06
N ASP A 23 9.47 -0.59 11.86
CA ASP A 23 8.49 0.38 12.36
C ASP A 23 7.08 0.14 11.81
N ILE A 24 6.97 -0.12 10.51
CA ILE A 24 5.70 -0.45 9.87
C ILE A 24 5.17 -1.76 10.42
N GLN A 25 6.03 -2.77 10.57
CA GLN A 25 5.65 -4.08 11.08
C GLN A 25 5.16 -3.99 12.53
N ARG A 26 5.87 -3.29 13.41
CA ARG A 26 5.45 -3.01 14.78
C ARG A 26 4.10 -2.30 14.85
N ARG A 27 3.87 -1.29 14.00
CA ARG A 27 2.58 -0.59 13.96
C ARG A 27 1.44 -1.50 13.48
N LEU A 28 1.73 -2.42 12.56
CA LEU A 28 0.76 -3.42 12.13
C LEU A 28 0.47 -4.41 13.26
N ASP A 29 1.49 -4.86 14.00
CA ASP A 29 1.35 -5.74 15.15
C ASP A 29 0.57 -5.06 16.30
N GLU A 30 0.84 -3.78 16.59
CA GLU A 30 0.09 -2.97 17.56
C GLU A 30 -1.38 -2.83 17.17
N LEU A 31 -1.67 -2.53 15.89
CA LEU A 31 -3.05 -2.48 15.38
C LEU A 31 -3.76 -3.83 15.51
N GLN A 32 -3.06 -4.94 15.27
CA GLN A 32 -3.61 -6.28 15.47
C GLN A 32 -3.83 -6.61 16.96
N HIS A 33 -2.96 -6.10 17.84
CA HIS A 33 -3.08 -6.28 19.29
C HIS A 33 -4.26 -5.48 19.88
N ASP A 34 -4.58 -4.33 19.29
CA ASP A 34 -5.76 -3.52 19.63
C ASP A 34 -7.10 -4.13 19.15
N GLY A 35 -7.07 -5.35 18.61
CA GLY A 35 -8.25 -6.08 18.18
C GLY A 35 -8.72 -5.77 16.75
N MET A 36 -7.96 -5.00 15.96
CA MET A 36 -8.24 -4.89 14.52
C MET A 36 -7.82 -6.17 13.81
N SER A 37 -8.76 -6.79 13.09
CA SER A 37 -8.44 -7.90 12.21
C SER A 37 -7.47 -7.43 11.12
N ALA A 38 -6.64 -8.35 10.61
CA ALA A 38 -5.87 -8.10 9.38
C ALA A 38 -6.77 -7.64 8.21
N THR A 39 -8.05 -8.01 8.24
CA THR A 39 -9.06 -7.54 7.27
C THR A 39 -9.46 -6.08 7.49
N ASP A 40 -9.50 -5.61 8.73
CA ASP A 40 -9.83 -4.21 9.06
C ASP A 40 -8.68 -3.30 8.66
N ILE A 41 -7.44 -3.68 8.99
CA ILE A 41 -6.23 -2.96 8.58
C ILE A 41 -6.18 -2.83 7.06
N ARG A 42 -6.42 -3.92 6.34
CA ARG A 42 -6.47 -3.93 4.87
C ARG A 42 -7.57 -3.02 4.32
N THR A 43 -8.74 -2.98 4.97
CA THR A 43 -9.85 -2.10 4.59
C THR A 43 -9.48 -0.64 4.78
N VAL A 44 -8.84 -0.29 5.91
CA VAL A 44 -8.32 1.06 6.16
C VAL A 44 -7.27 1.46 5.11
N LEU A 45 -6.31 0.58 4.81
CA LEU A 45 -5.28 0.84 3.81
C LEU A 45 -5.88 1.02 2.41
N PHE A 46 -6.88 0.22 2.04
CA PHE A 46 -7.59 0.33 0.78
C PHE A 46 -8.35 1.67 0.67
N ASN A 47 -9.11 2.05 1.70
CA ASN A 47 -9.79 3.34 1.76
C ASN A 47 -8.81 4.52 1.66
N LYS A 48 -7.66 4.42 2.33
CA LYS A 48 -6.61 5.43 2.26
C LYS A 48 -5.96 5.52 0.88
N MET A 49 -5.87 4.40 0.16
CA MET A 49 -5.45 4.41 -1.24
C MET A 49 -6.50 5.11 -2.10
N LEU A 50 -7.79 4.81 -1.92
CA LEU A 50 -8.88 5.49 -2.64
C LEU A 50 -8.87 7.01 -2.39
N ASP A 51 -8.54 7.47 -1.19
CA ASP A 51 -8.33 8.91 -0.88
C ASP A 51 -7.21 9.52 -1.73
N VAL A 52 -6.10 8.80 -1.93
CA VAL A 52 -4.98 9.25 -2.77
C VAL A 52 -5.42 9.38 -4.23
N TYR A 53 -6.35 8.55 -4.69
CA TYR A 53 -6.95 8.64 -6.03
C TYR A 53 -8.18 9.56 -6.09
N GLN A 54 -8.46 10.31 -5.02
CA GLN A 54 -9.55 11.29 -4.94
C GLN A 54 -10.94 10.67 -5.16
N VAL A 55 -11.10 9.41 -4.78
CA VAL A 55 -12.38 8.70 -4.89
C VAL A 55 -13.33 9.23 -3.81
N PRO A 56 -14.56 9.64 -4.14
CA PRO A 56 -15.55 10.13 -3.18
C PRO A 56 -15.87 9.11 -2.09
N ASN A 57 -16.36 9.58 -0.93
CA ASN A 57 -16.81 8.71 0.16
C ASN A 57 -18.06 7.89 -0.23
N ASP A 58 -18.92 8.44 -1.07
CA ASP A 58 -20.16 7.83 -1.57
C ASP A 58 -19.94 6.91 -2.79
N HIS A 59 -18.69 6.50 -3.04
CA HIS A 59 -18.36 5.73 -4.24
C HIS A 59 -18.47 4.22 -3.99
N PHE A 60 -19.05 3.48 -4.95
CA PHE A 60 -19.24 2.01 -4.86
C PHE A 60 -17.94 1.21 -4.57
N LEU A 61 -16.77 1.78 -4.85
CA LEU A 61 -15.49 1.17 -4.52
C LEU A 61 -15.24 1.10 -3.00
N ARG A 62 -15.84 1.98 -2.20
CA ARG A 62 -15.73 1.99 -0.73
C ARG A 62 -16.79 1.13 -0.05
N GLU A 63 -17.97 1.03 -0.65
CA GLU A 63 -19.05 0.15 -0.18
C GLU A 63 -18.82 -1.32 -0.56
N GLY A 64 -18.00 -1.54 -1.60
CA GLY A 64 -17.66 -2.86 -2.08
C GLY A 64 -16.71 -3.63 -1.15
N LYS A 65 -16.53 -4.91 -1.47
CA LYS A 65 -15.62 -5.79 -0.74
C LYS A 65 -14.18 -5.33 -0.92
N THR A 66 -13.48 -5.10 0.19
CA THR A 66 -12.04 -4.82 0.19
C THR A 66 -11.29 -5.94 -0.54
N PRO A 67 -10.49 -5.62 -1.57
CA PRO A 67 -9.76 -6.64 -2.33
C PRO A 67 -8.75 -7.36 -1.45
N ALA A 68 -8.51 -8.64 -1.74
CA ALA A 68 -7.60 -9.47 -0.95
C ALA A 68 -6.15 -8.94 -0.98
N ARG A 69 -5.75 -8.35 -2.13
CA ARG A 69 -4.45 -7.74 -2.40
C ARG A 69 -4.64 -6.30 -2.84
N ILE A 70 -4.10 -5.36 -2.07
CA ILE A 70 -4.18 -3.92 -2.33
C ILE A 70 -3.03 -3.41 -3.23
N ASP A 71 -1.97 -4.21 -3.36
CA ASP A 71 -0.80 -3.99 -4.20
C ASP A 71 -1.04 -4.35 -5.68
N ASP A 72 -2.20 -4.92 -6.00
CA ASP A 72 -2.49 -5.41 -7.34
C ASP A 72 -2.63 -4.24 -8.35
N PRO A 73 -1.87 -4.25 -9.46
CA PRO A 73 -1.93 -3.18 -10.46
C PRO A 73 -3.29 -3.05 -11.13
N SER A 74 -4.12 -4.12 -11.15
CA SER A 74 -5.48 -4.07 -11.69
C SER A 74 -6.37 -3.04 -10.99
N ILE A 75 -6.15 -2.79 -9.70
CA ILE A 75 -6.90 -1.79 -8.95
C ILE A 75 -6.59 -0.39 -9.49
N VAL A 76 -5.32 -0.12 -9.77
CA VAL A 76 -4.87 1.17 -10.32
C VAL A 76 -5.40 1.34 -11.75
N THR A 77 -5.38 0.27 -12.56
CA THR A 77 -5.96 0.28 -13.91
C THR A 77 -7.45 0.62 -13.85
N LYS A 78 -8.21 -0.05 -12.97
CA LYS A 78 -9.65 0.22 -12.78
C LYS A 78 -9.92 1.65 -12.33
N LEU A 79 -9.11 2.19 -11.42
CA LEU A 79 -9.21 3.58 -10.99
C LEU A 79 -9.03 4.55 -12.16
N LYS A 80 -8.04 4.29 -13.03
CA LYS A 80 -7.82 5.10 -14.25
C LYS A 80 -8.98 4.99 -15.25
N GLU A 81 -9.52 3.79 -15.46
CA GLU A 81 -10.69 3.56 -16.34
C GLU A 81 -11.92 4.33 -15.84
N LEU A 82 -12.08 4.44 -14.52
CA LEU A 82 -13.14 5.23 -13.88
C LEU A 82 -12.85 6.74 -13.87
N GLY A 83 -11.72 7.19 -14.44
CA GLY A 83 -11.34 8.60 -14.52
C GLY A 83 -10.66 9.14 -13.25
N PHE A 84 -10.36 8.29 -12.27
CA PHE A 84 -9.65 8.71 -11.07
C PHE A 84 -8.15 8.86 -11.34
N SER A 85 -7.60 9.97 -10.86
CA SER A 85 -6.18 10.28 -10.97
C SER A 85 -5.54 10.40 -9.60
N LYS A 86 -4.32 9.89 -9.49
CA LYS A 86 -3.53 9.98 -8.27
C LYS A 86 -3.29 11.46 -7.96
N LYS A 87 -3.68 11.90 -6.77
CA LYS A 87 -3.37 13.24 -6.26
C LYS A 87 -1.86 13.41 -6.31
N SER A 88 -1.40 14.34 -7.15
CA SER A 88 0.00 14.71 -7.21
C SER A 88 0.36 15.30 -5.84
N ARG A 89 1.22 14.59 -5.10
CA ARG A 89 1.86 15.14 -3.91
C ARG A 89 2.83 16.21 -4.41
N HIS A 90 2.32 17.41 -4.65
CA HIS A 90 3.16 18.57 -4.84
C HIS A 90 3.92 18.76 -3.53
N GLN A 91 5.21 18.41 -3.63
CA GLN A 91 6.37 18.86 -2.86
C GLN A 91 6.11 19.25 -1.40
N LEU A 92 6.64 18.43 -0.48
CA LEU A 92 7.10 18.94 0.80
C LEU A 92 8.09 20.07 0.48
N HIS A 93 7.69 21.31 0.79
CA HIS A 93 8.48 22.53 0.66
C HIS A 93 9.11 22.84 2.01
#